data_AF-B8F5S1-F1
#
_entry.id   AF-B8F5S1-F1
#
_cell.length_a   1.000
_cell.length_b   1.000
_cell.length_c   1.000
_cell.angle_alpha   90.00
_cell.angle_beta   90.00
_cell.angle_gamma   90.00
#
_symmetry.space_group_name_H-M   'P 1'
#
loop_
_entity.id
_entity.type
_entity.pdbx_description
1 polymer ?
#
loop_
_entity_poly.entity_id
_entity_poly.type
_entity_poly.pdbx_seq_one_letter_code
_entity_poly.pdbx_strand_id
1 'polypeptide(L)'
;MLCNLPSEFVRLFSADRAEEILQAISQWGTFTTIIEKEGSIFEIKDRFPSGIFARGYYNLNMKEQEGALHGHLKLDNIAHIAFVSLPFRGKESYNIAFIAHNGQTIFKVYLGRDEQRQLFPTQVEKFKTFQ
;
A
#
# COMPACT_ATOMS: atom_id res chain seq x y z
N MET A 1 1.62 -14.16 -8.97
CA MET A 1 2.87 -13.70 -9.64
C MET A 1 3.74 -12.85 -8.71
N LEU A 2 3.20 -11.81 -8.04
CA LEU A 2 3.98 -11.01 -7.07
C LEU A 2 4.52 -11.82 -5.89
N CYS A 3 3.71 -12.73 -5.33
CA CYS A 3 4.15 -13.59 -4.22
C CYS A 3 5.22 -14.62 -4.59
N ASN A 4 5.53 -14.77 -5.87
CA ASN A 4 6.52 -15.75 -6.36
C ASN A 4 7.81 -15.07 -6.85
N LEU A 5 7.96 -13.76 -6.62
CA LEU A 5 9.21 -13.08 -6.91
C LEU A 5 10.32 -13.61 -5.99
N PRO A 6 11.60 -13.55 -6.40
CA PRO A 6 12.73 -13.84 -5.52
C PRO A 6 12.65 -13.04 -4.22
N SER A 7 13.09 -13.65 -3.11
CA SER A 7 13.01 -13.05 -1.77
C SER A 7 13.79 -11.74 -1.64
N GLU A 8 14.77 -11.48 -2.52
CA GLU A 8 15.44 -10.18 -2.59
C GLU A 8 14.51 -9.03 -3.03
N PHE A 9 13.43 -9.34 -3.74
CA PHE A 9 12.51 -8.35 -4.31
C PHE A 9 11.15 -8.33 -3.63
N VAL A 10 10.81 -9.35 -2.83
CA VAL A 10 9.52 -9.42 -2.14
C VAL A 10 9.66 -9.90 -0.72
N ARG A 11 8.97 -9.22 0.19
CA ARG A 11 8.66 -9.71 1.54
C ARG A 11 7.16 -9.86 1.68
N LEU A 12 6.74 -11.02 2.17
CA LEU A 12 5.33 -11.36 2.33
C LEU A 12 4.90 -11.25 3.78
N PHE A 13 3.72 -10.67 3.97
CA PHE A 13 3.05 -10.54 5.24
C PHE A 13 1.69 -11.23 5.15
N SER A 14 1.29 -11.83 6.26
CA SER A 14 -0.01 -12.48 6.41
C SER A 14 -1.14 -11.44 6.46
N ALA A 15 -2.34 -11.84 6.04
CA ALA A 15 -3.52 -10.97 5.97
C ALA A 15 -3.97 -10.42 7.33
N ASP A 16 -3.72 -11.15 8.42
CA ASP A 16 -3.98 -10.70 9.80
C ASP A 16 -3.22 -9.42 10.17
N ARG A 17 -2.12 -9.11 9.47
CA ARG A 17 -1.35 -7.88 9.64
C ARG A 17 -1.88 -6.70 8.82
N ALA A 18 -2.98 -6.85 8.08
CA ALA A 18 -3.51 -5.79 7.22
C ALA A 18 -3.77 -4.49 7.97
N GLU A 19 -4.47 -4.56 9.11
CA GLU A 19 -4.78 -3.36 9.89
C GLU A 19 -3.52 -2.69 10.44
N GLU A 20 -2.59 -3.47 10.99
CA GLU A 20 -1.30 -2.97 11.49
C GLU A 20 -0.51 -2.24 10.39
N ILE A 21 -0.42 -2.83 9.21
CA ILE A 21 0.29 -2.24 8.06
C ILE A 21 -0.40 -0.95 7.62
N LEU A 22 -1.74 -0.94 7.52
CA LEU A 22 -2.51 0.24 7.12
C LEU A 22 -2.35 1.39 8.14
N GLN A 23 -2.37 1.07 9.44
CA GLN A 23 -2.10 2.03 10.51
C GLN A 23 -0.67 2.56 10.42
N ALA A 24 0.32 1.70 10.19
CA ALA A 24 1.72 2.10 10.08
C ALA A 24 1.93 3.07 8.91
N ILE A 25 1.48 2.71 7.70
CA ILE A 25 1.70 3.52 6.50
C ILE A 25 0.97 4.87 6.58
N SER A 26 -0.12 4.99 7.34
CA SER A 26 -0.79 6.29 7.56
C SER A 26 0.11 7.37 8.20
N GLN A 27 1.21 6.93 8.83
CA GLN A 27 2.21 7.76 9.51
C GLN A 27 3.50 7.94 8.71
N TRP A 28 3.54 7.50 7.45
CA TRP A 28 4.75 7.55 6.61
C TRP A 28 4.75 8.75 5.65
N GLY A 29 3.69 9.54 5.63
CA GLY A 29 3.55 10.72 4.77
C GLY A 29 2.82 10.40 3.46
N THR A 30 3.22 11.07 2.38
CA THR A 30 2.54 11.00 1.08
C THR A 30 2.93 9.77 0.28
N PHE A 31 1.96 9.13 -0.35
CA PHE A 31 2.12 7.98 -1.24
C PHE A 31 1.47 8.23 -2.60
N THR A 32 1.61 7.27 -3.51
CA THR A 32 0.70 7.11 -4.64
C THR A 32 -0.09 5.81 -4.45
N THR A 33 -1.37 5.91 -4.11
CA THR A 33 -2.28 4.75 -4.06
C THR A 33 -2.79 4.49 -5.47
N ILE A 34 -2.65 3.25 -5.93
CA ILE A 34 -3.08 2.81 -7.26
C ILE A 34 -4.15 1.74 -7.14
N ILE A 35 -5.27 1.99 -7.80
CA ILE A 35 -6.39 1.05 -7.95
C ILE A 35 -6.56 0.80 -9.45
N GLU A 36 -6.67 -0.47 -9.83
CA GLU A 36 -6.99 -0.87 -11.19
C GLU A 36 -8.35 -1.56 -11.20
N LYS A 37 -9.21 -1.17 -12.14
CA LYS A 37 -10.50 -1.81 -12.35
C LYS A 37 -10.82 -1.89 -13.83
N GLU A 38 -10.90 -3.12 -14.35
CA GLU A 38 -11.25 -3.42 -15.75
C GLU A 38 -10.39 -2.64 -16.77
N GLY A 39 -9.09 -2.57 -16.54
CA GLY A 39 -8.11 -1.85 -17.35
C GLY A 39 -8.02 -0.35 -17.05
N SER A 40 -8.91 0.21 -16.23
CA SER A 40 -8.84 1.61 -15.80
C SER A 40 -7.92 1.75 -14.59
N ILE A 41 -6.98 2.70 -14.65
CA ILE A 41 -6.01 2.94 -13.58
C ILE A 41 -6.34 4.27 -12.91
N PHE A 42 -6.51 4.24 -11.59
CA PHE A 42 -6.72 5.40 -10.75
C PHE A 42 -5.52 5.60 -9.85
N GLU A 43 -4.94 6.80 -9.87
CA GLU A 43 -3.81 7.18 -9.04
C GLU A 43 -4.20 8.30 -8.08
N ILE A 44 -3.96 8.10 -6.79
CA ILE A 44 -4.27 9.06 -5.73
C ILE A 44 -2.96 9.42 -5.04
N LYS A 45 -2.51 10.65 -5.25
CA LYS A 45 -1.25 11.18 -4.68
C LYS A 45 -1.56 12.00 -3.45
N ASP A 46 -1.54 11.34 -2.30
CA ASP A 46 -1.80 11.95 -1.01
C ASP A 46 -1.28 11.04 0.11
N ARG A 47 -1.40 11.46 1.37
CA ARG A 47 -1.19 10.56 2.50
C ARG A 47 -2.21 9.44 2.49
N PHE A 48 -1.78 8.25 2.92
CA PHE A 48 -2.73 7.18 3.20
C PHE A 48 -3.49 7.55 4.49
N PRO A 49 -4.82 7.65 4.48
CA PRO A 49 -5.59 8.09 5.63
C PRO A 49 -5.58 7.02 6.74
N SER A 50 -5.73 7.45 7.99
CA SER A 50 -6.05 6.54 9.08
C SER A 50 -7.44 5.93 8.88
N GLY A 51 -7.69 4.82 9.59
CA GLY A 51 -9.00 4.19 9.56
C GLY A 51 -9.36 3.46 10.85
N ILE A 52 -10.65 3.13 10.93
CA ILE A 52 -11.26 2.48 12.10
C ILE A 52 -12.02 1.25 11.63
N PHE A 53 -11.73 0.10 12.23
CA PHE A 53 -12.50 -1.10 11.97
C PHE A 53 -13.89 -1.00 12.62
N ALA A 54 -14.94 -1.03 11.80
CA ALA A 54 -16.32 -1.03 12.26
C ALA A 54 -17.24 -1.62 11.19
N ARG A 55 -18.29 -2.32 11.62
CA ARG A 55 -19.32 -2.91 10.75
C ARG A 55 -18.76 -3.82 9.64
N GLY A 56 -17.65 -4.52 9.92
CA GLY A 56 -17.05 -5.48 8.99
C GLY A 56 -16.15 -4.88 7.90
N TYR A 57 -15.74 -3.62 8.05
CA TYR A 57 -14.82 -2.92 7.16
C TYR A 57 -13.80 -2.08 7.95
N TYR A 58 -12.63 -1.84 7.37
CA TYR A 58 -11.72 -0.80 7.80
C TYR A 58 -12.06 0.51 7.10
N ASN A 59 -12.61 1.46 7.85
CA ASN A 59 -13.22 2.68 7.33
C ASN A 59 -12.21 3.82 7.35
N LEU A 60 -11.87 4.34 6.17
CA LEU A 60 -10.84 5.35 5.98
C LEU A 60 -11.37 6.77 6.22
N ASN A 61 -10.54 7.63 6.80
CA ASN A 61 -10.76 9.08 6.86
C ASN A 61 -12.06 9.48 7.61
N MET A 62 -12.34 8.80 8.73
CA MET A 62 -13.61 8.90 9.48
C MET A 62 -13.63 10.00 10.56
N LYS A 63 -12.47 10.49 11.01
CA LYS A 63 -12.36 11.45 12.13
C LYS A 63 -11.99 12.86 11.68
N GLU A 64 -10.96 12.97 10.85
CA GLU A 64 -10.43 14.21 10.31
C GLU A 64 -10.22 14.03 8.80
N GLN A 65 -10.24 15.12 8.02
CA GLN A 65 -9.85 15.07 6.61
C GLN A 65 -8.33 15.01 6.51
N GLU A 66 -7.78 13.80 6.56
CA GLU A 66 -6.34 13.57 6.48
C GLU A 66 -5.84 13.56 5.04
N GLY A 67 -6.58 12.94 4.11
CA GLY A 67 -6.21 12.93 2.69
C GLY A 67 -7.41 12.74 1.76
N ALA A 68 -7.16 12.70 0.46
CA ALA A 68 -8.19 12.59 -0.57
C ALA A 68 -8.85 11.20 -0.65
N LEU A 69 -8.21 10.14 -0.13
CA LEU A 69 -8.76 8.80 -0.17
C LEU A 69 -9.82 8.64 0.93
N HIS A 70 -11.06 8.41 0.53
CA HIS A 70 -12.14 7.97 1.40
C HIS A 70 -12.62 6.59 0.96
N GLY A 71 -13.12 5.78 1.89
CA GLY A 71 -13.73 4.50 1.54
C GLY A 71 -13.72 3.47 2.65
N HIS A 72 -14.05 2.24 2.25
CA HIS A 72 -14.23 1.10 3.15
C HIS A 72 -13.42 -0.08 2.59
N LEU A 73 -12.38 -0.50 3.32
CA LEU A 73 -11.56 -1.63 2.92
C LEU A 73 -12.12 -2.91 3.55
N LYS A 74 -12.43 -3.91 2.71
CA LYS A 74 -12.87 -5.23 3.16
C LYS A 74 -11.64 -6.10 3.45
N LEU A 75 -11.10 -5.99 4.67
CA LEU A 75 -9.84 -6.66 5.01
C LEU A 75 -9.90 -8.18 4.88
N ASP A 76 -11.06 -8.79 5.12
CA ASP A 76 -11.28 -10.25 4.93
C ASP A 76 -10.98 -10.74 3.51
N ASN A 77 -11.03 -9.85 2.51
CA ASN A 77 -10.71 -10.20 1.12
C ASN A 77 -9.22 -10.21 0.83
N ILE A 78 -8.38 -9.72 1.74
CA ILE A 78 -6.91 -9.77 1.61
C ILE A 78 -6.47 -11.19 1.99
N ALA A 79 -5.74 -11.84 1.10
CA ALA A 79 -5.08 -13.12 1.35
C ALA A 79 -3.60 -12.93 1.71
N HIS A 80 -2.94 -12.00 1.02
CA HIS A 80 -1.52 -11.72 1.22
C HIS A 80 -1.23 -10.23 1.06
N ILE A 81 -0.20 -9.76 1.74
CA ILE A 81 0.33 -8.41 1.57
C ILE A 81 1.80 -8.55 1.17
N ALA A 82 2.19 -7.90 0.09
CA ALA A 82 3.53 -8.01 -0.47
C ALA A 82 4.23 -6.65 -0.47
N PHE A 83 5.35 -6.57 0.23
CA PHE A 83 6.27 -5.44 0.13
C PHE A 83 7.23 -5.76 -1.02
N VAL A 84 7.04 -5.09 -2.15
CA VAL A 84 7.77 -5.33 -3.39
C VAL A 84 8.76 -4.21 -3.66
N SER A 85 10.03 -4.57 -3.88
CA SER A 85 11.09 -3.69 -4.36
C SER A 85 11.54 -4.20 -5.73
N LEU A 86 11.13 -3.52 -6.79
CA LEU A 86 11.51 -3.86 -8.16
C LEU A 86 11.96 -2.60 -8.90
N PRO A 87 13.06 -2.66 -9.67
CA PRO A 87 13.39 -1.56 -10.57
C PRO A 87 12.28 -1.37 -11.59
N PHE A 88 11.75 -0.15 -11.70
CA PHE A 88 10.83 0.23 -12.77
C PHE A 88 11.51 1.24 -13.68
N ARG A 89 11.72 0.87 -14.95
CA ARG A 89 12.41 1.71 -15.95
C ARG A 89 13.78 2.23 -15.47
N GLY A 90 14.57 1.37 -14.82
CA GLY A 90 15.90 1.70 -14.32
C GLY A 90 15.93 2.53 -13.03
N LYS A 91 14.79 2.79 -12.39
CA LYS A 91 14.70 3.47 -11.08
C LYS A 91 14.15 2.53 -10.03
N GLU A 92 14.69 2.57 -8.81
CA GLU A 92 14.12 1.82 -7.69
C GLU A 92 12.65 2.18 -7.50
N SER A 93 11.80 1.17 -7.38
CA SER A 93 10.38 1.33 -7.10
C SER A 93 9.98 0.41 -5.96
N TYR A 94 9.28 0.98 -4.98
CA TYR A 94 8.83 0.29 -3.79
C TYR A 94 7.32 0.42 -3.69
N ASN A 95 6.62 -0.69 -3.50
CA ASN A 95 5.18 -0.69 -3.28
C ASN A 95 4.76 -1.76 -2.29
N ILE A 96 3.63 -1.49 -1.64
CA ILE A 96 2.91 -2.43 -0.79
C ILE A 96 1.67 -2.84 -1.57
N ALA A 97 1.59 -4.11 -1.96
CA ALA A 97 0.47 -4.66 -2.72
C ALA A 97 -0.43 -5.49 -1.79
N PHE A 98 -1.72 -5.18 -1.80
CA PHE A 98 -2.76 -5.93 -1.08
C PHE A 98 -3.41 -6.89 -2.07
N ILE A 99 -3.33 -8.20 -1.82
CA ILE A 99 -3.63 -9.24 -2.81
C ILE A 99 -4.79 -10.08 -2.31
N ALA A 100 -5.77 -10.30 -3.18
CA ALA A 100 -6.96 -11.10 -2.88
C ALA A 100 -6.70 -12.61 -2.94
N HIS A 101 -7.65 -13.39 -2.42
CA HIS A 101 -7.62 -14.87 -2.44
C HIS A 101 -7.50 -15.47 -3.85
N ASN A 102 -8.01 -14.78 -4.86
CA ASN A 102 -7.88 -15.17 -6.26
C ASN A 102 -6.54 -14.76 -6.91
N GLY A 103 -5.61 -14.19 -6.13
CA GLY A 103 -4.30 -13.72 -6.59
C GLY A 103 -4.29 -12.36 -7.28
N GLN A 104 -5.45 -11.71 -7.47
CA GLN A 104 -5.51 -10.35 -8.02
C GLN A 104 -5.05 -9.31 -7.00
N THR A 105 -4.42 -8.24 -7.48
CA THR A 105 -4.11 -7.11 -6.61
C THR A 105 -5.36 -6.26 -6.42
N ILE A 106 -5.74 -6.03 -5.15
CA ILE A 106 -6.89 -5.19 -4.78
C ILE A 106 -6.51 -3.72 -4.99
N PHE A 107 -5.38 -3.31 -4.42
CA PHE A 107 -4.75 -2.01 -4.62
C PHE A 107 -3.27 -2.07 -4.24
N LYS A 108 -2.53 -1.04 -4.64
CA LYS A 108 -1.12 -0.86 -4.27
C LYS A 108 -0.91 0.51 -3.65
N VAL A 109 0.04 0.59 -2.74
CA VAL A 109 0.54 1.85 -2.18
C VAL A 109 2.02 1.98 -2.55
N TYR A 110 2.34 2.88 -3.46
CA TYR A 110 3.72 3.16 -3.88
C TYR A 110 4.33 4.24 -3.01
N LEU A 111 5.58 4.03 -2.57
CA LEU A 111 6.32 5.07 -1.84
C LEU A 111 6.35 6.36 -2.64
N GLY A 112 6.16 7.47 -1.93
CA GLY A 112 6.09 8.80 -2.50
C GLY A 112 7.42 9.26 -3.08
N ARG A 113 7.31 10.27 -3.95
CA ARG A 113 8.46 10.98 -4.49
C ARG A 113 8.28 12.48 -4.32
N ASP A 114 9.40 13.17 -4.17
CA ASP A 114 9.43 14.63 -4.21
C ASP A 114 9.25 15.17 -5.65
N GLU A 115 9.25 16.49 -5.77
CA GLU A 115 9.14 17.20 -7.04
C GLU A 115 10.27 16.85 -8.02
N GLN A 116 11.45 16.49 -7.51
CA GLN A 116 12.62 16.03 -8.27
C GLN A 116 12.57 14.54 -8.60
N ARG A 117 11.44 13.88 -8.32
CA ARG A 117 11.17 12.45 -8.54
C ARG A 117 12.10 11.52 -7.75
N GLN A 118 12.65 11.97 -6.63
CA GLN A 118 13.43 11.14 -5.70
C GLN A 118 12.51 10.52 -4.65
N LEU A 119 12.80 9.29 -4.24
CA LEU A 119 12.06 8.64 -3.16
C LEU A 119 12.35 9.34 -1.82
N PHE A 120 11.36 9.42 -0.95
CA PHE A 120 11.58 9.92 0.41
C PHE A 120 12.45 8.94 1.21
N PRO A 121 13.66 9.33 1.67
CA PRO A 121 14.57 8.40 2.34
C PRO A 121 13.98 7.73 3.59
N THR A 122 13.20 8.50 4.36
CA THR A 122 12.53 8.01 5.58
C THR A 122 11.47 6.95 5.27
N GLN A 123 10.76 7.07 4.14
CA GLN A 123 9.81 6.02 3.70
C GLN A 123 10.54 4.76 3.24
N VAL A 124 11.66 4.91 2.53
CA VAL A 124 12.47 3.77 2.08
C VAL A 124 13.03 3.02 3.27
N GLU A 125 13.53 3.72 4.28
CA GLU A 125 14.01 3.14 5.53
C GLU A 125 12.89 2.37 6.24
N LYS A 126 11.77 3.03 6.55
CA LYS A 126 10.61 2.40 7.20
C LYS A 126 10.11 1.19 6.41
N PHE A 127 10.06 1.29 5.08
CA PHE A 127 9.70 0.17 4.23
C PHE A 127 10.66 -1.00 4.44
N LYS A 128 11.97 -0.78 4.32
CA LYS A 128 13.00 -1.84 4.42
C LYS A 128 13.07 -2.48 5.80
N THR A 129 12.84 -1.71 6.87
CA THR A 129 12.96 -2.19 8.26
C THR A 129 11.66 -2.71 8.87
N PHE A 130 10.50 -2.51 8.22
CA PHE A 130 9.22 -3.03 8.69
C PHE A 130 9.30 -4.55 8.90
N GLN A 131 8.98 -5.01 10.11
CA GLN A 131 9.03 -6.41 10.54
C GLN A 131 7.66 -6.96 10.74
#